data_AF-A0A1I3CKL7-F1
#
_entry.id   AF-A0A1I3CKL7-F1
#
_cell.length_a   1.000
_cell.length_b   1.000
_cell.length_c   1.000
_cell.angle_alpha   90.00
_cell.angle_beta   90.00
_cell.angle_gamma   90.00
#
_symmetry.space_group_name_H-M   'P 1'
#
loop_
_entity.id
_entity.type
_entity.pdbx_description
1 polymer ?
#
loop_
_entity_poly.entity_id
_entity_poly.type
_entity_poly.pdbx_seq_one_letter_code
_entity_poly.pdbx_strand_id
1 'polypeptide(L)'
;MKPERACTPKQETFCLAYIETGNACEAYRRAYDCKSMGAATVRREAARLLDNPTITTTLTALRAPAIEAAQVTLAGHLSDLADLRDKAADAGLYSAAISAEIARGKAAGVHVEKSERALAGSIQTITRIELVSLE
;
A
#
# COMPACT_ATOMS: atom_id res chain seq x y z
N MET A 1 29.00 6.89 19.35
CA MET A 1 27.78 7.61 18.92
C MET A 1 26.74 6.55 18.60
N LYS A 2 25.64 6.45 19.37
CA LYS A 2 24.54 5.53 19.02
C LYS A 2 23.83 6.14 17.79
N PRO A 3 23.53 5.37 16.74
CA PRO A 3 22.77 5.92 15.62
C PRO A 3 21.44 6.44 16.17
N GLU A 4 21.15 7.70 15.87
CA GLU A 4 19.90 8.34 16.25
C GLU A 4 18.76 7.54 15.63
N ARG A 5 17.91 6.95 16.48
CA ARG A 5 16.83 6.09 16.01
C ARG A 5 15.82 7.00 15.32
N ALA A 6 15.79 6.99 13.99
CA ALA A 6 14.91 7.84 13.19
C ALA A 6 13.43 7.65 13.56
N CYS A 7 13.08 6.49 14.12
CA CYS A 7 11.73 6.04 14.43
C CYS A 7 11.56 5.83 15.94
N THR A 8 10.42 6.27 16.49
CA THR A 8 10.07 6.03 17.90
C THR A 8 9.70 4.55 18.14
N PRO A 9 9.80 4.03 19.39
CA PRO A 9 9.44 2.63 19.67
C PRO A 9 8.02 2.24 19.21
N LYS A 10 7.04 3.14 19.36
CA LYS A 10 5.66 2.89 18.90
C LYS A 10 5.58 2.79 17.38
N GLN A 11 6.28 3.67 16.67
CA GLN A 11 6.33 3.64 15.22
C GLN A 11 7.04 2.38 14.69
N GLU A 12 8.05 1.88 15.40
CA GLU A 12 8.73 0.63 15.08
C GLU A 12 7.80 -0.57 15.28
N THR A 13 7.08 -0.62 16.40
CA THR A 13 6.02 -1.61 16.64
C THR A 13 4.96 -1.58 15.55
N PHE A 14 4.54 -0.38 15.12
CA PHE A 14 3.62 -0.22 14.01
C PHE A 14 4.17 -0.81 12.71
N CYS A 15 5.44 -0.50 12.37
CA CYS A 15 6.07 -1.02 11.15
C CYS A 15 6.16 -2.55 11.15
N LEU A 16 6.58 -3.15 12.25
CA LEU A 16 6.68 -4.60 12.40
C LEU A 16 5.32 -5.28 12.28
N ALA A 17 4.32 -4.78 13.01
CA ALA A 17 2.96 -5.29 12.93
C ALA A 17 2.34 -5.13 11.53
N TYR A 18 2.68 -4.05 10.81
CA TYR A 18 2.21 -3.84 9.45
C TYR A 18 2.83 -4.81 8.45
N ILE A 19 4.13 -5.13 8.60
CA ILE A 19 4.79 -6.15 7.78
C ILE A 19 4.18 -7.53 8.04
N GLU A 20 3.90 -7.87 9.29
CA GLU A 20 3.30 -9.14 9.68
C GLU A 20 1.86 -9.30 9.15
N THR A 21 1.04 -8.25 9.27
CA THR A 21 -0.41 -8.36 9.04
C THR A 21 -0.89 -7.80 7.70
N GLY A 22 -0.12 -6.93 7.05
CA GLY A 22 -0.56 -6.14 5.89
C GLY A 22 -1.70 -5.16 6.20
N ASN A 23 -2.13 -5.02 7.46
CA ASN A 23 -3.30 -4.25 7.85
C ASN A 23 -2.91 -3.06 8.74
N ALA A 24 -3.06 -1.85 8.19
CA ALA A 24 -2.67 -0.61 8.88
C ALA A 24 -3.47 -0.37 10.15
N CYS A 25 -4.78 -0.66 10.16
CA CYS A 25 -5.62 -0.46 11.34
C CYS A 25 -5.21 -1.41 12.47
N GLU A 26 -4.90 -2.66 12.12
CA GLU A 26 -4.44 -3.66 13.09
C GLU A 26 -3.06 -3.31 13.63
N ALA A 27 -2.13 -2.93 12.77
CA ALA A 27 -0.82 -2.44 13.16
C ALA A 27 -0.90 -1.23 14.10
N TYR A 28 -1.83 -0.30 13.84
CA TYR A 28 -2.07 0.85 14.70
C TYR A 28 -2.57 0.44 16.09
N ARG A 29 -3.52 -0.50 16.17
CA ARG A 29 -4.04 -1.00 17.46
C ARG A 29 -3.00 -1.73 18.28
N ARG A 30 -2.05 -2.42 17.64
CA ARG A 30 -0.94 -3.09 18.32
C ARG A 30 0.11 -2.11 18.84
N ALA A 31 0.28 -0.97 18.17
CA ALA A 31 1.31 0.02 18.49
C ALA A 31 0.87 1.15 19.43
N TYR A 32 -0.43 1.49 19.43
CA TYR A 32 -0.99 2.64 20.14
C TYR A 32 -2.21 2.24 20.99
N ASP A 33 -2.42 2.96 22.09
CA ASP A 33 -3.63 2.79 22.90
C ASP A 33 -4.84 3.33 22.13
N CYS A 34 -5.75 2.43 21.78
CA CYS A 34 -6.94 2.72 21.00
C CYS A 34 -8.25 2.53 21.79
N LYS A 35 -8.18 2.32 23.12
CA LYS A 35 -9.35 1.97 23.95
C LYS A 35 -10.51 2.97 23.83
N SER A 36 -10.21 4.25 23.63
CA SER A 36 -11.20 5.32 23.49
C SER A 36 -11.36 5.82 22.05
N MET A 37 -10.75 5.14 21.07
CA MET A 37 -10.76 5.58 19.67
C MET A 37 -11.85 4.85 18.88
N GLY A 38 -12.68 5.62 18.17
CA GLY A 38 -13.59 5.06 17.17
C GLY A 38 -12.85 4.47 15.97
N ALA A 39 -13.46 3.49 15.30
CA ALA A 39 -12.86 2.77 14.17
C ALA A 39 -12.44 3.69 13.01
N ALA A 40 -13.23 4.74 12.73
CA ALA A 40 -12.91 5.73 11.69
C ALA A 40 -11.64 6.53 12.04
N THR A 41 -11.47 6.89 13.31
CA THR A 41 -10.28 7.59 13.82
C THR A 41 -9.05 6.70 13.68
N VAL A 42 -9.13 5.44 14.11
CA VAL A 42 -8.02 4.47 13.95
C VAL A 42 -7.62 4.34 12.47
N ARG A 43 -8.59 4.22 11.56
CA ARG A 43 -8.31 4.12 10.13
C ARG A 43 -7.58 5.35 9.59
N ARG A 44 -8.03 6.56 9.96
CA ARG A 44 -7.41 7.81 9.53
C ARG A 44 -5.99 7.96 10.06
N GLU A 45 -5.77 7.70 11.34
CA GLU A 45 -4.43 7.83 11.93
C GLU A 45 -3.47 6.75 11.41
N ALA A 46 -3.95 5.53 11.19
CA ALA A 46 -3.17 4.47 10.55
C ALA A 46 -2.74 4.84 9.13
N ALA A 47 -3.64 5.40 8.33
CA ALA A 47 -3.32 5.90 7.00
C ALA A 47 -2.30 7.04 7.06
N ARG A 48 -2.51 8.01 7.96
CA ARG A 48 -1.58 9.13 8.18
C ARG A 48 -0.17 8.67 8.58
N LEU A 49 -0.05 7.57 9.34
CA LEU A 49 1.26 6.99 9.66
C LEU A 49 1.94 6.37 8.44
N LEU A 50 1.22 5.75 7.52
CA LEU A 50 1.82 5.20 6.30
C LEU A 50 2.38 6.30 5.39
N ASP A 51 1.76 7.49 5.41
CA ASP A 51 2.23 8.67 4.68
C ASP A 51 3.40 9.39 5.37
N ASN A 52 3.78 8.98 6.59
CA ASN A 52 4.89 9.60 7.31
C ASN A 52 6.24 9.16 6.69
N PRO A 53 7.10 10.10 6.23
CA PRO A 53 8.37 9.76 5.56
C PRO A 53 9.29 8.85 6.38
N THR A 54 9.27 8.99 7.70
CA THR A 54 10.07 8.16 8.62
C THR A 54 9.57 6.72 8.62
N ILE A 55 8.24 6.53 8.65
CA ILE A 55 7.61 5.20 8.58
C ILE A 55 7.87 4.57 7.22
N THR A 56 7.68 5.33 6.13
CA THR A 56 7.92 4.84 4.77
C THR A 56 9.36 4.39 4.58
N THR A 57 10.32 5.17 5.07
CA THR A 57 11.76 4.82 5.02
C THR A 57 12.04 3.57 5.86
N THR A 58 11.46 3.47 7.06
CA THR A 58 11.62 2.31 7.95
C THR A 58 11.06 1.04 7.33
N LEU A 59 9.85 1.10 6.75
CA LEU A 59 9.24 -0.04 6.06
C LEU A 59 10.06 -0.50 4.86
N THR A 60 10.63 0.44 4.11
CA THR A 60 11.52 0.14 2.98
C THR A 60 12.77 -0.61 3.45
N ALA A 61 13.42 -0.11 4.50
CA ALA A 61 14.60 -0.75 5.08
C ALA A 61 14.28 -2.15 5.65
N LEU A 62 13.15 -2.32 6.33
CA LEU A 62 12.73 -3.63 6.86
C LEU A 62 12.40 -4.64 5.76
N ARG A 63 11.89 -4.19 4.61
CA ARG A 63 11.57 -5.05 3.46
C ARG A 63 12.79 -5.40 2.62
N ALA A 64 13.84 -4.56 2.62
CA ALA A 64 14.99 -4.73 1.75
C ALA A 64 15.66 -6.13 1.86
N PRO A 65 15.92 -6.69 3.06
CA PRO A 65 16.51 -8.03 3.17
C PRO A 65 15.59 -9.13 2.65
N ALA A 66 14.28 -8.99 2.85
CA ALA A 66 13.30 -9.96 2.35
C ALA A 66 13.19 -9.90 0.82
N ILE A 67 13.23 -8.70 0.23
CA ILE A 67 13.27 -8.48 -1.22
C ILE A 67 14.56 -9.06 -1.81
N GLU A 68 15.69 -8.79 -1.17
CA GLU A 68 17.00 -9.31 -1.58
C GLU A 68 17.05 -10.84 -1.52
N ALA A 69 16.54 -11.44 -0.43
CA ALA A 69 16.46 -12.88 -0.25
C ALA A 69 15.47 -13.54 -1.21
N ALA A 70 14.36 -12.87 -1.53
CA ALA A 70 13.36 -13.38 -2.47
C ALA A 70 13.84 -13.35 -3.92
N GLN A 71 14.82 -12.50 -4.28
CA GLN A 71 15.37 -12.38 -5.64
C GLN A 71 14.32 -12.17 -6.75
N VAL A 72 13.07 -11.77 -6.42
CA VAL A 72 12.04 -11.49 -7.42
C VAL A 72 12.33 -10.13 -8.03
N THR A 73 13.19 -10.14 -9.05
CA THR A 73 13.46 -8.95 -9.85
C THR A 73 12.34 -8.76 -10.87
N LEU A 74 12.13 -7.52 -11.33
CA LEU A 74 11.21 -7.27 -12.45
C LEU A 74 11.60 -8.11 -13.67
N ALA A 75 12.90 -8.22 -13.96
CA ALA A 75 13.41 -9.05 -15.04
C ALA A 75 13.05 -10.54 -14.85
N GLY A 76 13.23 -11.09 -13.64
CA GLY A 76 12.86 -12.46 -13.30
C GLY A 76 11.37 -12.71 -13.46
N HIS A 77 10.52 -11.83 -12.89
CA HIS A 77 9.07 -11.96 -13.01
C HIS A 77 8.58 -11.89 -14.47
N LEU A 78 9.16 -10.99 -15.29
CA LEU A 78 8.84 -10.91 -16.71
C LEU A 78 9.32 -12.14 -17.50
N SER A 79 10.40 -12.78 -17.06
CA SER A 79 10.89 -14.05 -17.62
C SER A 79 9.95 -15.19 -17.26
N ASP A 80 9.56 -15.32 -15.99
CA ASP A 80 8.64 -16.36 -15.53
C ASP A 80 7.29 -16.30 -16.26
N LEU A 81 6.75 -15.09 -16.47
CA LEU A 81 5.52 -14.90 -17.24
C LEU A 81 5.68 -15.25 -18.73
N ALA A 82 6.85 -15.01 -19.32
CA ALA A 82 7.14 -15.42 -20.69
C ALA A 82 7.22 -16.96 -20.79
N ASP A 83 7.88 -17.61 -19.85
CA ASP A 83 7.97 -19.07 -19.79
C ASP A 83 6.59 -19.73 -19.60
N LEU A 84 5.74 -19.15 -18.74
CA LEU A 84 4.37 -19.64 -18.54
C LEU A 84 3.51 -19.45 -19.80
N ARG A 85 3.66 -18.32 -20.50
CA ARG A 85 3.00 -18.08 -21.78
C ARG A 85 3.39 -19.13 -22.81
N ASP A 86 4.69 -19.39 -22.96
CA ASP A 86 5.21 -20.32 -23.97
C ASP A 86 4.75 -21.75 -23.66
N LYS A 87 4.86 -22.20 -22.41
CA LYS A 87 4.33 -23.51 -21.97
C LYS A 87 2.83 -23.65 -22.19
N ALA A 88 2.05 -22.59 -21.97
CA ALA A 88 0.61 -22.60 -22.21
C ALA A 88 0.29 -22.65 -23.71
N ALA A 89 1.03 -21.93 -24.54
CA ALA A 89 0.87 -21.95 -26.00
C ALA A 89 1.22 -23.33 -26.58
N ASP A 90 2.32 -23.94 -26.14
CA ASP A 90 2.74 -25.29 -26.54
C ASP A 90 1.70 -26.36 -26.16
N ALA A 91 0.99 -26.15 -25.04
CA ALA A 91 -0.12 -26.99 -24.62
C ALA A 91 -1.45 -26.69 -25.34
N GLY A 92 -1.49 -25.73 -26.29
CA GLY A 92 -2.70 -25.29 -26.99
C GLY A 92 -3.66 -24.44 -26.13
N LEU A 93 -3.24 -24.04 -24.93
CA LEU A 93 -4.02 -23.24 -23.98
C LEU A 93 -3.84 -21.74 -24.26
N TYR A 94 -4.26 -21.30 -25.44
CA TYR A 94 -4.04 -19.93 -25.90
C TYR A 94 -4.68 -18.86 -25.00
N SER A 95 -5.81 -19.15 -24.37
CA SER A 95 -6.43 -18.22 -23.40
C SER A 95 -5.52 -17.96 -22.20
N ALA A 96 -4.86 -19.00 -21.68
CA ALA A 96 -3.89 -18.87 -20.58
C ALA A 96 -2.61 -18.16 -21.04
N ALA A 97 -2.13 -18.45 -22.26
CA ALA A 97 -0.97 -17.78 -22.84
C ALA A 97 -1.21 -16.27 -23.01
N ILE A 98 -2.35 -15.88 -23.59
CA ILE A 98 -2.75 -14.48 -23.75
C ILE A 98 -2.86 -13.79 -22.38
N SER A 99 -3.43 -14.47 -21.38
CA SER A 99 -3.55 -13.91 -20.03
C SER A 99 -2.18 -13.65 -19.39
N ALA A 100 -1.22 -14.56 -19.58
CA ALA A 100 0.15 -14.39 -19.12
C ALA A 100 0.85 -13.20 -19.81
N GLU A 101 0.68 -13.03 -21.13
CA GLU A 101 1.25 -11.88 -21.86
C GLU A 101 0.63 -10.55 -21.40
N ILE A 102 -0.69 -10.51 -21.15
CA ILE A 102 -1.35 -9.33 -20.59
C ILE A 102 -0.77 -8.99 -19.20
N ALA A 103 -0.63 -9.98 -18.32
CA ALA A 103 -0.04 -9.79 -17.00
C ALA A 103 1.41 -9.27 -17.09
N ARG A 104 2.18 -9.79 -18.05
CA ARG A 104 3.56 -9.36 -18.33
C ARG A 104 3.61 -7.91 -18.80
N GLY A 105 2.72 -7.51 -19.70
CA GLY A 105 2.59 -6.11 -20.15
C GLY A 105 2.19 -5.15 -19.02
N LYS A 106 1.28 -5.57 -18.13
CA LYS A 106 0.94 -4.79 -16.93
C LYS A 106 2.15 -4.62 -16.01
N ALA A 107 2.89 -5.71 -15.74
CA ALA A 107 4.09 -5.67 -14.90
C ALA A 107 5.22 -4.80 -15.50
N ALA A 108 5.38 -4.80 -16.83
CA ALA A 108 6.35 -3.97 -17.54
C ALA A 108 5.95 -2.48 -17.64
N GLY A 109 4.74 -2.11 -17.21
CA GLY A 109 4.25 -0.74 -17.28
C GLY A 109 3.83 -0.27 -18.68
N VAL A 110 3.73 -1.18 -19.66
CA VAL A 110 3.20 -0.84 -21.01
C VAL A 110 1.68 -0.73 -21.03
N HIS A 111 1.02 -1.17 -19.96
CA HIS A 111 -0.41 -1.03 -19.74
C HIS A 111 -0.69 -0.12 -18.54
N VAL A 112 -1.21 1.07 -18.79
CA VAL A 112 -1.67 1.98 -17.72
C VAL A 112 -3.15 1.70 -17.46
N GLU A 113 -3.45 1.01 -16.36
CA GLU A 113 -4.82 1.03 -15.85
C GLU A 113 -5.08 2.40 -15.22
N LYS A 114 -5.91 3.21 -15.87
CA LYS A 114 -6.54 4.36 -15.22
C LYS A 114 -7.48 3.83 -14.14
N SER A 115 -6.97 3.68 -12.91
CA SER A 115 -7.84 3.50 -11.77
C SER A 115 -8.61 4.81 -11.55
N GLU A 116 -9.89 4.84 -11.92
CA GLU A 116 -10.79 5.88 -11.43
C GLU A 116 -10.89 5.72 -9.91
N ARG A 117 -10.18 6.56 -9.15
CA ARG A 117 -10.48 6.73 -7.73
C ARG A 117 -11.86 7.36 -7.65
N ALA A 118 -12.90 6.56 -7.46
CA ALA A 118 -14.22 7.05 -7.12
C ALA A 118 -14.10 7.80 -5.79
N LEU A 119 -13.99 9.13 -5.86
CA LEU A 119 -14.13 10.00 -4.70
C LEU A 119 -15.61 10.07 -4.34
N ALA A 120 -16.15 8.97 -3.81
CA ALA A 120 -17.46 8.95 -3.16
C ALA A 120 -17.31 9.54 -1.75
N GLY A 121 -17.01 10.84 -1.70
CA GLY A 121 -17.00 11.64 -0.49
C GLY A 121 -18.04 12.73 -0.64
N SER A 122 -19.23 12.48 -0.13
CA SER A 122 -20.35 13.41 -0.04
C SER A 122 -19.90 14.77 0.50
N ILE A 123 -19.85 15.78 -0.36
CA ILE A 123 -19.84 17.18 0.07
C ILE A 123 -21.24 17.47 0.60
N GLN A 124 -21.39 17.42 1.93
CA GLN A 124 -22.51 18.09 2.59
C GLN A 124 -22.29 19.59 2.41
N THR A 125 -23.02 20.21 1.49
CA THR A 125 -23.13 21.66 1.43
C THR A 125 -23.74 22.13 2.74
N ILE A 126 -22.90 22.68 3.62
CA ILE A 126 -23.33 23.36 4.84
C ILE A 126 -24.06 24.62 4.40
N THR A 127 -25.39 24.59 4.51
CA THR A 127 -26.24 25.76 4.38
C THR A 127 -26.12 26.63 5.64
N ARG A 128 -26.07 27.95 5.42
CA ARG A 128 -26.41 29.05 6.35
C ARG A 128 -25.27 29.59 7.24
N ILE A 129 -24.75 30.75 6.84
CA ILE A 129 -24.28 31.77 7.78
C ILE A 129 -25.25 32.94 7.66
N GLU A 130 -26.08 33.12 8.69
CA GLU A 130 -26.69 34.41 8.98
C GLU A 130 -25.61 35.32 9.54
N LEU A 131 -25.52 36.55 9.03
CA LEU A 131 -24.85 37.63 9.72
C LEU A 131 -25.83 38.81 9.79
N VAL A 132 -26.30 39.01 11.01
CA VAL A 132 -27.22 40.05 11.46
C VAL A 132 -26.42 41.34 11.74
N SER A 133 -26.93 42.44 11.19
CA SER A 133 -26.89 43.85 11.62
C SER A 133 -25.62 44.72 11.54
N LEU A 134 -25.93 46.04 11.41
CA LEU A 134 -25.15 47.29 11.47
C LEU A 134 -24.78 47.82 10.06
N GLU A 135 -25.31 48.92 9.52
CA GLU A 135 -25.96 50.15 10.04
C GLU A 135 -27.18 50.56 9.20
#